data_AF-A0A974SI10-F1
#
_entry.id   AF-A0A974SI10-F1
#
_cell.length_a   1.000
_cell.length_b   1.000
_cell.length_c   1.000
_cell.angle_alpha   90.00
_cell.angle_beta   90.00
_cell.angle_gamma   90.00
#
_symmetry.space_group_name_H-M   'P 1'
#
loop_
_entity.id
_entity.type
_entity.pdbx_description
1 polymer ?
#
loop_
_entity_poly.entity_id
_entity_poly.type
_entity_poly.pdbx_seq_one_letter_code
_entity_poly.pdbx_strand_id
1 'polypeptide(L)' 'MSHTPHELAADFPEYAEKIQALKASDAHFAKLHDAYHEVNRQVHRAETDVEPTGDEEIEAMRRERVKLKDELYAILSK' A
#
# COMPACT_ATOMS: atom_id res chain seq x y z
N MET A 1 2.19 11.86 -14.24
CA MET A 1 2.57 11.47 -12.86
C MET A 1 1.35 10.78 -12.26
N SER A 2 1.43 9.47 -12.01
CA SER A 2 0.31 8.69 -11.49
C SER A 2 0.17 8.98 -9.99
N HIS A 3 -0.58 10.01 -9.64
CA HIS A 3 -0.91 10.32 -8.25
C HIS A 3 -1.92 9.27 -7.78
N THR A 4 -1.42 8.18 -7.21
CA THR A 4 -2.29 7.14 -6.67
C THR A 4 -2.71 7.60 -5.27
N PRO A 5 -4.00 7.82 -4.98
CA PRO A 5 -4.45 8.15 -3.63
C PRO A 5 -4.08 7.03 -2.64
N HIS A 6 -3.85 7.35 -1.36
CA HIS A 6 -3.40 6.42 -0.30
C HIS A 6 -1.96 5.90 -0.43
N GLU A 7 -1.03 6.75 -0.87
CA GLU A 7 0.39 6.40 -0.73
C GLU A 7 0.78 6.28 0.74
N LEU A 8 1.62 5.29 1.06
CA LEU A 8 2.05 5.01 2.43
C LEU A 8 2.65 6.25 3.14
N ALA A 9 3.37 7.11 2.40
CA ALA A 9 3.95 8.33 2.95
C ALA A 9 2.90 9.43 3.25
N ALA A 10 1.73 9.39 2.60
CA ALA A 10 0.61 10.27 2.92
C ALA A 10 -0.18 9.77 4.13
N ASP A 11 -0.27 8.45 4.32
CA ASP A 11 -0.90 7.82 5.48
C ASP A 11 -0.03 7.93 6.75
N PHE A 12 1.30 8.04 6.59
CA PHE A 12 2.29 8.10 7.66
C PHE A 12 3.33 9.21 7.42
N PRO A 13 2.92 10.50 7.41
CA PRO A 13 3.79 11.62 7.09
C PRO A 13 4.99 11.75 8.05
N GLU A 14 4.81 11.38 9.32
CA GLU A 14 5.86 11.37 10.33
C GLU A 14 6.98 10.35 10.06
N TYR A 15 6.70 9.34 9.23
CA TYR A 15 7.66 8.31 8.84
C TYR A 15 8.19 8.51 7.40
N ALA A 16 7.85 9.61 6.71
CA ALA A 16 8.18 9.80 5.29
C ALA A 16 9.68 9.66 4.97
N GLU A 17 10.55 10.26 5.78
CA GLU A 17 12.01 10.12 5.61
C GLU A 17 12.49 8.68 5.83
N LYS A 18 11.94 8.01 6.85
CA LYS A 18 12.26 6.60 7.17
C LYS A 18 11.78 5.66 6.06
N ILE A 19 10.60 5.91 5.49
CA ILE A 19 10.07 5.16 4.33
C ILE A 19 11.04 5.30 3.15
N GLN A 20 11.50 6.51 2.82
CA GLN A 20 12.46 6.71 1.73
C GLN A 20 13.79 5.98 2.00
N ALA A 21 14.33 6.09 3.21
CA ALA A 21 15.57 5.43 3.59
C ALA A 21 15.45 3.90 3.53
N LEU A 22 14.36 3.32 4.05
CA LEU A 22 14.12 1.87 4.05
C LEU A 22 13.86 1.35 2.64
N LYS A 23 13.17 2.09 1.77
CA LYS A 23 13.02 1.69 0.36
C LYS A 23 14.37 1.53 -0.36
N ALA A 24 15.36 2.35 0.00
CA ALA A 24 16.68 2.30 -0.62
C ALA A 24 17.62 1.25 0.01
N SER A 25 17.45 0.97 1.31
CA SER A 25 18.40 0.15 2.09
C SER A 25 17.88 -1.23 2.49
N ASP A 26 16.56 -1.44 2.51
CA ASP A 26 15.92 -2.70 2.91
C ASP A 26 15.09 -3.27 1.75
N ALA A 27 15.60 -4.35 1.15
CA ALA A 27 14.94 -5.03 0.04
C ALA A 27 13.62 -5.71 0.42
N HIS A 28 13.43 -6.08 1.69
CA HIS A 28 12.17 -6.62 2.17
C HIS A 28 11.12 -5.52 2.30
N PHE A 29 11.49 -4.39 2.91
CA PHE A 29 10.62 -3.22 2.99
C PHE A 29 10.22 -2.71 1.60
N ALA A 30 11.17 -2.62 0.67
CA ALA A 30 10.87 -2.21 -0.70
C ALA A 30 9.83 -3.12 -1.38
N LYS A 31 9.96 -4.45 -1.23
CA LYS A 31 8.99 -5.42 -1.77
C LYS A 31 7.60 -5.27 -1.15
N LEU A 32 7.52 -5.13 0.18
CA LEU A 32 6.24 -4.93 0.87
C LEU A 32 5.59 -3.63 0.45
N HIS A 33 6.38 -2.56 0.33
CA HIS A 33 5.91 -1.26 -0.14
C HIS A 33 5.36 -1.36 -1.56
N ASP A 34 6.08 -2.00 -2.49
CA ASP A 34 5.62 -2.15 -3.87
C ASP A 34 4.36 -3.02 -3.97
N ALA A 35 4.26 -4.09 -3.17
CA ALA A 35 3.05 -4.90 -3.06
C ALA A 35 1.85 -4.08 -2.54
N TYR A 36 2.06 -3.28 -1.48
CA TYR A 36 1.04 -2.37 -0.95
C TYR A 36 0.54 -1.39 -2.00
N HIS A 37 1.46 -0.78 -2.75
CA HIS A 37 1.12 0.16 -3.83
C HIS A 37 0.32 -0.51 -4.95
N GLU A 38 0.67 -1.74 -5.31
CA GLU A 38 -0.04 -2.47 -6.33
C GLU A 38 -1.46 -2.84 -5.88
N VAL A 39 -1.62 -3.43 -4.70
CA VAL A 39 -2.94 -3.77 -4.14
C VAL A 39 -3.79 -2.50 -4.00
N ASN A 40 -3.22 -1.40 -3.52
CA ASN A 40 -3.95 -0.14 -3.39
C ASN A 40 -4.42 0.42 -4.74
N ARG A 41 -3.60 0.32 -5.81
CA ARG A 41 -4.04 0.66 -7.17
C ARG A 41 -5.19 -0.22 -7.63
N GLN A 42 -5.12 -1.52 -7.38
CA GLN A 42 -6.15 -2.45 -7.81
C GLN A 42 -7.46 -2.23 -7.05
N VAL A 43 -7.40 -2.00 -5.72
CA VAL A 43 -8.57 -1.62 -4.91
C VAL A 43 -9.19 -0.34 -5.46
N HIS A 44 -8.40 0.70 -5.74
CA HIS A 44 -8.93 1.95 -6.27
C HIS A 44 -9.59 1.76 -7.64
N ARG A 45 -9.03 0.93 -8.52
CA ARG A 45 -9.63 0.61 -9.84
C ARG A 45 -10.93 -0.18 -9.69
N ALA A 46 -10.97 -1.15 -8.79
CA ALA A 46 -12.16 -1.95 -8.53
C ALA A 46 -13.28 -1.10 -7.89
N GLU A 47 -12.94 -0.18 -6.97
CA GLU A 47 -13.91 0.75 -6.37
C GLU A 47 -14.43 1.83 -7.33
N THR A 48 -13.68 2.14 -8.38
CA THR A 48 -14.07 3.13 -9.40
C THR A 48 -14.81 2.52 -10.59
N ASP A 49 -15.29 1.27 -10.46
CA ASP A 49 -16.08 0.54 -11.47
C ASP A 49 -15.38 0.43 -12.83
N VAL A 50 -14.04 0.49 -12.85
CA VAL A 50 -13.24 0.34 -14.08
C VAL A 50 -13.23 -1.12 -14.54
N GLU A 51 -13.42 -2.08 -13.62
CA GLU A 51 -13.57 -3.51 -13.89
C GLU A 51 -14.77 -4.08 -13.09
N PRO A 52 -15.58 -5.00 -13.65
CA PRO A 52 -16.62 -5.69 -12.91
C PRO A 52 -15.98 -6.71 -11.96
N THR A 53 -15.55 -6.23 -10.80
CA THR A 53 -14.96 -7.02 -9.72
C THR A 53 -16.05 -7.39 -8.73
N GLY A 54 -16.14 -8.65 -8.30
CA GLY A 54 -17.15 -9.06 -7.33
C GLY A 54 -16.92 -8.42 -5.96
N ASP A 55 -17.99 -8.13 -5.21
CA ASP A 55 -17.90 -7.54 -3.86
C ASP A 55 -16.95 -8.34 -2.94
N GLU A 56 -16.94 -9.68 -3.06
CA GLU A 56 -16.04 -10.56 -2.31
C GLU A 56 -14.56 -10.36 -2.64
N GLU A 57 -14.24 -10.10 -3.92
CA GLU A 57 -12.88 -9.83 -4.39
C GLU A 57 -12.41 -8.46 -3.91
N ILE A 58 -13.27 -7.43 -3.99
CA ILE A 58 -12.97 -6.09 -3.46
C ILE A 58 -12.66 -6.18 -1.97
N GLU A 59 -13.48 -6.91 -1.21
CA GLU A 59 -13.26 -7.11 0.22
C GLU A 59 -11.97 -7.90 0.52
N ALA A 60 -11.60 -8.88 -0.32
CA ALA A 60 -10.33 -9.58 -0.20
C ALA A 60 -9.13 -8.64 -0.41
N MET A 61 -9.19 -7.79 -1.43
CA MET A 61 -8.14 -6.82 -1.75
C MET A 61 -8.01 -5.74 -0.66
N ARG A 62 -9.14 -5.28 -0.09
CA ARG A 62 -9.13 -4.38 1.07
C ARG A 62 -8.43 -5.02 2.27
N ARG A 63 -8.73 -6.29 2.58
CA ARG A 63 -8.08 -7.03 3.67
C ARG A 63 -6.58 -7.15 3.44
N GLU A 64 -6.17 -7.47 2.22
CA GLU A 64 -4.76 -7.55 1.85
C GLU A 64 -4.04 -6.20 2.00
N ARG A 65 -4.67 -5.10 1.55
CA ARG A 65 -4.16 -3.74 1.73
C ARG A 65 -3.92 -3.42 3.21
N VAL A 66 -4.87 -3.73 4.08
CA VAL A 66 -4.73 -3.50 5.53
C VAL A 66 -3.59 -4.32 6.11
N LYS A 67 -3.50 -5.61 5.77
CA LYS A 67 -2.42 -6.48 6.24
C LYS A 67 -1.04 -5.96 5.83
N LEU A 68 -0.87 -5.58 4.57
CA LEU A 68 0.40 -5.03 4.09
C LEU A 68 0.75 -3.71 4.79
N LYS A 69 -0.25 -2.86 5.05
CA LYS A 69 -0.06 -1.62 5.80
C LYS A 69 0.42 -1.89 7.23
N ASP A 70 -0.17 -2.87 7.90
CA ASP A 70 0.21 -3.24 9.27
C ASP A 70 1.64 -3.80 9.33
N GLU A 71 2.04 -4.63 8.35
CA GLU A 71 3.42 -5.13 8.23
C GLU A 71 4.42 -3.99 7.99
N LEU A 72 4.10 -3.06 7.10
CA LEU A 72 4.92 -1.88 6.83
C LEU A 72 5.04 -1.00 8.10
N TYR A 73 3.93 -0.76 8.78
CA TYR A 73 3.91 0.02 10.01
C TYR A 73 4.76 -0.64 11.12
N ALA A 74 4.69 -1.97 11.27
CA ALA A 74 5.50 -2.69 12.24
C ALA A 74 7.02 -2.56 11.99
N ILE A 75 7.44 -2.40 10.73
CA ILE A 75 8.84 -2.11 10.39
C ILE A 75 9.17 -0.64 10.68
N LEU A 76 8.25 0.28 10.39
CA LEU A 76 8.44 1.71 10.64
C LEU A 76 8.46 2.07 12.12
N SER A 77 7.72 1.36 12.96
CA SER A 77 7.60 1.62 14.40
C SER A 77 8.70 0.96 15.24
N LYS A 78 9.59 0.18 14.63
CA LYS A 78 10.80 -0.36 15.27
C LYS A 78 11.91 0.68 15.33
#